data_AF-A0A6I2UCF1-F1
#
_entry.id   AF-A0A6I2UCF1-F1
#
_cell.length_a   1.000
_cell.length_b   1.000
_cell.length_c   1.000
_cell.angle_alpha   90.00
_cell.angle_beta   90.00
_cell.angle_gamma   90.00
#
_symmetry.space_group_name_H-M   'P 1'
#
loop_
_entity.id
_entity.type
_entity.pdbx_description
1 polymer ?
#
loop_
_entity_poly.entity_id
_entity_poly.type
_entity_poly.pdbx_seq_one_letter_code
_entity_poly.pdbx_strand_id
1 'polypeptide(L)'
;MKVILSNTAKELGCKAASKIAALLNDAIARQGSARMILSTGASQFTTLEALVQEDVDWSKVEMFHLDEYVDLPAGHPASFVKYLKERFVSKVNLNSVYTSDMV
;
A
#
# COMPACT_ATOMS: atom_id res chain seq x y z
N MET A 1 -1.80 18.00 -14.38
CA MET A 1 -1.54 17.68 -12.96
C MET A 1 -2.80 17.95 -12.16
N LYS A 2 -3.30 16.99 -11.37
CA LYS A 2 -4.46 17.20 -10.48
C LYS A 2 -3.96 17.34 -9.04
N VAL A 3 -4.39 18.39 -8.34
CA VAL A 3 -4.04 18.65 -6.93
C VAL A 3 -5.29 18.47 -6.07
N ILE A 4 -5.16 17.76 -4.95
CA ILE A 4 -6.24 17.55 -3.98
C ILE A 4 -5.77 18.10 -2.64
N LEU A 5 -6.53 19.03 -2.08
CA LEU A 5 -6.30 19.62 -0.77
C LEU A 5 -7.33 19.08 0.22
N SER A 6 -6.89 18.84 1.45
CA SER A 6 -7.72 18.45 2.59
C SER A 6 -7.23 19.18 3.82
N ASN A 7 -8.10 19.38 4.81
CA ASN A 7 -7.76 20.13 6.02
C ASN A 7 -6.98 19.27 7.01
N THR A 8 -7.09 17.93 6.90
CA THR A 8 -6.41 16.99 7.79
C THR A 8 -5.76 15.84 7.03
N ALA A 9 -4.74 15.23 7.63
CA ALA A 9 -4.10 14.02 7.11
C ALA A 9 -5.09 12.85 7.00
N LYS A 10 -6.07 12.75 7.91
CA LYS A 10 -7.09 11.71 7.89
C LYS A 10 -8.01 11.87 6.67
N GLU A 11 -8.52 13.09 6.42
CA GLU A 11 -9.33 13.37 5.24
C GLU A 11 -8.56 13.10 3.94
N LEU A 12 -7.28 13.50 3.88
CA LEU A 12 -6.44 13.22 2.72
C LEU A 12 -6.24 11.71 2.53
N GLY A 13 -5.96 10.99 3.61
CA GLY A 13 -5.80 9.54 3.63
C GLY A 13 -7.03 8.80 3.11
N CYS A 14 -8.23 9.15 3.59
CA CYS A 14 -9.49 8.57 3.09
C CYS A 14 -9.72 8.86 1.61
N LYS A 15 -9.49 10.10 1.15
CA LYS A 15 -9.62 10.44 -0.28
C LYS A 15 -8.61 9.69 -1.14
N ALA A 16 -7.38 9.55 -0.67
CA ALA A 16 -6.34 8.81 -1.37
C ALA A 16 -6.67 7.31 -1.43
N ALA A 17 -7.07 6.70 -0.31
CA ALA A 17 -7.50 5.31 -0.22
C ALA A 17 -8.64 4.99 -1.19
N SER A 18 -9.73 5.76 -1.15
CA SER A 18 -10.87 5.59 -2.05
C SER A 18 -10.45 5.74 -3.52
N LYS A 19 -9.55 6.68 -3.84
CA LYS A 19 -9.04 6.83 -5.21
C LYS A 19 -8.18 5.64 -5.65
N ILE A 20 -7.34 5.11 -4.75
CA ILE A 20 -6.53 3.91 -5.01
C ILE A 20 -7.45 2.71 -5.25
N ALA A 21 -8.43 2.47 -4.38
CA ALA A 21 -9.38 1.38 -4.50
C ALA A 21 -10.16 1.43 -5.82
N ALA A 22 -10.64 2.61 -6.22
CA ALA A 22 -11.30 2.79 -7.51
C ALA A 22 -10.39 2.44 -8.71
N LEU A 23 -9.10 2.79 -8.65
CA LEU A 23 -8.12 2.46 -9.70
C LEU A 23 -7.79 0.96 -9.72
N LEU A 24 -7.65 0.33 -8.55
CA LEU A 24 -7.41 -1.12 -8.43
C LEU A 24 -8.59 -1.91 -8.97
N ASN A 25 -9.82 -1.56 -8.57
CA ASN A 25 -11.04 -2.24 -9.02
C ASN A 25 -11.25 -2.08 -10.53
N ASP A 26 -10.97 -0.90 -11.10
CA ASP A 26 -11.01 -0.70 -12.55
C ASP A 26 -9.96 -1.54 -13.28
N ALA A 27 -8.73 -1.61 -12.77
CA ALA A 27 -7.68 -2.46 -13.34
C ALA A 27 -8.06 -3.95 -13.27
N ILE A 28 -8.56 -4.42 -12.13
CA ILE A 28 -9.05 -5.78 -11.93
C ILE A 28 -10.20 -6.09 -12.90
N ALA A 29 -11.17 -5.18 -13.05
CA ALA A 29 -12.29 -5.37 -13.97
C ALA A 29 -11.83 -5.49 -15.44
N ARG A 30 -10.82 -4.70 -15.84
CA ARG A 30 -10.31 -4.68 -17.21
C ARG A 30 -9.32 -5.81 -17.53
N GLN A 31 -8.53 -6.26 -16.56
CA GLN A 31 -7.36 -7.12 -16.78
C GLN A 31 -7.36 -8.39 -15.94
N GLY A 32 -8.33 -8.57 -15.04
CA GLY A 32 -8.40 -9.68 -14.09
C GLY A 32 -7.43 -9.56 -12.90
N SER A 33 -6.54 -8.57 -12.89
CA SER A 33 -5.57 -8.32 -11.81
C SER A 33 -5.15 -6.85 -11.76
N ALA A 34 -4.51 -6.45 -10.67
CA ALA A 34 -3.86 -5.15 -10.54
C ALA A 34 -2.48 -5.29 -9.89
N ARG A 35 -1.59 -4.36 -10.21
CA ARG A 35 -0.27 -4.23 -9.58
C ARG A 35 -0.14 -2.86 -8.95
N MET A 36 0.42 -2.82 -7.75
CA MET A 36 0.68 -1.56 -7.06
C MET A 36 2.06 -1.54 -6.43
N ILE A 37 2.59 -0.33 -6.29
CA ILE A 37 3.81 -0.05 -5.56
C ILE A 37 3.43 0.76 -4.33
N LEU A 38 3.88 0.35 -3.15
CA LEU A 38 3.68 1.11 -1.91
C LEU A 38 4.97 1.78 -1.47
N SER A 39 4.85 3.06 -1.15
CA SER A 39 5.85 3.84 -0.44
C SER A 39 5.68 3.74 1.07
N THR A 40 6.71 4.13 1.81
CA THR A 40 6.71 4.22 3.28
C THR A 40 6.81 5.66 3.74
N GLY A 41 6.67 5.88 5.05
CA GLY A 41 6.81 7.19 5.69
C GLY A 41 5.56 7.65 6.43
N ALA A 42 5.73 8.61 7.34
CA ALA A 42 4.65 9.12 8.22
C ALA A 42 3.43 9.64 7.44
N SER A 43 3.65 10.23 6.27
CA SER A 43 2.58 10.75 5.42
C SER A 43 1.66 9.67 4.85
N GLN A 44 2.07 8.40 4.84
CA GLN A 44 1.27 7.29 4.34
C GLN A 44 0.36 6.67 5.40
N PHE A 45 0.49 7.02 6.68
CA PHE A 45 -0.16 6.28 7.78
C PHE A 45 -1.68 6.29 7.64
N THR A 46 -2.26 7.48 7.49
CA THR A 46 -3.71 7.64 7.34
C THR A 46 -4.24 7.06 6.03
N THR A 47 -3.43 7.08 4.96
CA THR A 47 -3.77 6.45 3.68
C THR A 47 -3.84 4.94 3.81
N LEU A 48 -2.82 4.30 4.41
CA LEU A 48 -2.78 2.84 4.59
C LEU A 48 -3.86 2.37 5.57
N GLU A 49 -4.08 3.11 6.67
CA GLU A 49 -5.17 2.83 7.62
C GLU A 49 -6.55 2.84 6.94
N ALA A 50 -6.81 3.82 6.07
CA ALA A 50 -8.05 3.88 5.31
C ALA A 50 -8.10 2.80 4.20
N LEU A 51 -7.00 2.58 3.48
CA LEU A 51 -6.95 1.68 2.33
C LEU A 51 -7.25 0.23 2.70
N VAL A 52 -6.79 -0.25 3.86
CA VAL A 52 -7.11 -1.61 4.33
C VAL A 52 -8.60 -1.81 4.66
N GLN A 53 -9.41 -0.75 4.67
CA GLN A 53 -10.86 -0.80 4.88
C GLN A 53 -11.65 -0.69 3.56
N GLU A 54 -10.98 -0.41 2.43
CA GLU A 54 -11.65 -0.29 1.13
C GLU A 54 -12.03 -1.66 0.57
N ASP A 55 -13.13 -1.69 -0.18
CA ASP A 55 -13.61 -2.89 -0.87
C ASP A 55 -12.83 -3.11 -2.17
N VAL A 56 -11.78 -3.94 -2.07
CA VAL A 56 -10.93 -4.37 -3.17
C VAL A 56 -10.73 -5.88 -3.06
N ASP A 57 -10.81 -6.58 -4.18
CA ASP A 57 -10.43 -8.00 -4.24
C ASP A 57 -8.90 -8.14 -4.20
N TRP A 58 -8.35 -8.07 -2.99
CA TRP A 58 -6.91 -8.11 -2.73
C TRP A 58 -6.24 -9.39 -3.28
N SER A 59 -6.99 -10.48 -3.44
CA SER A 59 -6.48 -11.75 -3.97
C SER A 59 -6.05 -11.66 -5.44
N LYS A 60 -6.40 -10.55 -6.11
CA LYS A 60 -6.02 -10.19 -7.49
C LYS A 60 -5.00 -9.05 -7.55
N VAL A 61 -4.49 -8.61 -6.40
CA VAL A 61 -3.53 -7.50 -6.31
C VAL A 61 -2.14 -8.04 -5.98
N GLU A 62 -1.17 -7.74 -6.84
CA GLU A 62 0.25 -7.92 -6.54
C GLU A 62 0.83 -6.60 -6.01
N MET A 63 1.59 -6.68 -4.92
CA MET A 63 2.23 -5.52 -4.30
C MET A 63 3.74 -5.60 -4.47
N PHE A 64 4.34 -4.47 -4.81
CA PHE A 64 5.78 -4.27 -4.86
C PHE A 64 6.20 -3.21 -3.85
N HIS A 65 7.39 -3.39 -3.29
CA HIS A 65 8.06 -2.39 -2.48
C HIS A 65 9.42 -2.01 -3.10
N LEU A 66 9.84 -0.76 -2.92
CA LEU A 66 10.89 -0.11 -3.70
C LEU A 66 12.26 -0.17 -3.05
N ASP A 67 12.33 -0.04 -1.73
CA ASP A 67 13.57 0.29 -1.03
C ASP A 67 13.60 -0.28 0.39
N GLU A 68 14.81 -0.59 0.87
CA GLU A 68 15.06 -0.97 2.26
C GLU A 68 16.49 -0.52 2.60
N TYR A 69 16.77 -0.33 3.89
CA TYR A 69 18.13 -0.09 4.36
C TYR A 69 18.99 -1.35 4.20
N VAL A 70 20.17 -1.18 3.61
CA VAL A 70 21.17 -2.26 3.51
C VAL A 70 21.61 -2.69 4.91
N ASP A 71 21.83 -4.00 5.09
CA ASP A 71 22.27 -4.65 6.34
C ASP A 71 21.33 -4.49 7.54
N LEU A 72 20.06 -4.14 7.32
CA LEU A 72 19.10 -4.02 8.39
C LEU A 72 18.48 -5.38 8.76
N PRO A 73 18.52 -5.82 10.03
CA PRO A 73 17.87 -7.06 10.43
C PRO A 73 16.35 -6.98 10.22
N ALA A 74 15.72 -8.08 9.78
CA ALA A 74 14.29 -8.16 9.47
C ALA A 74 13.32 -7.75 10.61
N GLY A 75 13.79 -7.70 11.86
CA GLY A 75 13.01 -7.25 13.03
C GLY A 75 13.21 -5.79 13.42
N HIS A 76 14.14 -5.07 12.78
CA HIS A 76 14.54 -3.74 13.20
C HIS A 76 13.38 -2.73 13.08
N PRO A 77 13.15 -1.84 14.06
CA PRO A 77 12.05 -0.86 14.01
C PRO A 77 12.06 0.08 12.79
N ALA A 78 13.23 0.28 12.17
CA ALA A 78 13.39 1.11 10.98
C ALA A 78 13.12 0.39 9.65
N SER A 79 12.88 -0.94 9.67
CA SER A 79 12.66 -1.70 8.44
C SER A 79 11.37 -1.27 7.76
N PHE A 80 11.48 -0.92 6.48
CA PHE A 80 10.35 -0.58 5.63
C PHE A 80 9.52 -1.81 5.27
N VAL A 81 10.16 -2.97 5.12
CA VAL A 81 9.46 -4.26 4.96
C VAL A 81 8.61 -4.55 6.19
N LYS A 82 9.18 -4.43 7.41
CA LYS A 82 8.43 -4.57 8.66
C LYS A 82 7.28 -3.56 8.76
N TYR A 83 7.55 -2.30 8.42
CA TYR A 83 6.58 -1.23 8.41
C TYR A 83 5.34 -1.56 7.56
N LEU A 84 5.54 -2.03 6.32
CA LEU A 84 4.44 -2.41 5.41
C LEU A 84 3.77 -3.71 5.84
N LYS A 85 4.55 -4.66 6.39
CA LYS A 85 4.02 -5.91 6.93
C LYS A 85 2.96 -5.65 8.00
N GLU A 86 3.29 -4.82 8.99
CA GLU A 86 2.41 -4.53 10.12
C GLU A 86 1.21 -3.66 9.76
N ARG A 87 1.38 -2.74 8.79
CA ARG A 87 0.35 -1.73 8.49
C ARG A 87 -0.60 -2.11 7.37
N PHE A 88 -0.15 -2.94 6.44
CA PHE A 88 -0.89 -3.26 5.23
C PHE A 88 -0.90 -4.76 4.93
N VAL A 89 0.25 -5.38 4.67
CA VAL A 89 0.32 -6.75 4.12
C VAL A 89 -0.33 -7.79 5.04
N SER A 90 -0.18 -7.67 6.37
CA SER A 90 -0.83 -8.60 7.31
C SER A 90 -2.33 -8.39 7.49
N LYS A 91 -2.91 -7.36 6.86
CA LYS A 91 -4.32 -6.97 7.02
C LYS A 91 -5.17 -7.25 5.79
N VAL A 92 -4.56 -7.57 4.66
CA VAL A 92 -5.25 -7.85 3.39
C VAL A 92 -4.71 -9.13 2.77
N ASN A 93 -5.56 -9.86 2.06
CA ASN A 93 -5.18 -11.12 1.41
C ASN A 93 -4.63 -10.86 0.00
N LEU A 94 -3.40 -10.35 -0.10
CA LEU A 94 -2.74 -10.05 -1.38
C LEU A 94 -2.45 -11.32 -2.19
N ASN A 95 -2.43 -11.20 -3.53
CA ASN A 95 -2.01 -12.27 -4.42
C ASN A 95 -0.54 -12.65 -4.18
N SER A 96 0.32 -11.63 -4.23
CA SER A 96 1.77 -11.75 -4.11
C SER A 96 2.35 -10.46 -3.54
N VAL A 97 3.48 -10.57 -2.85
CA VAL A 97 4.21 -9.46 -2.24
C VAL A 97 5.68 -9.57 -2.61
N TYR A 98 6.21 -8.57 -3.28
CA TYR A 98 7.60 -8.50 -3.74
C TYR A 98 8.34 -7.39 -2.99
N THR A 99 9.34 -7.77 -2.20
CA THR A 99 10.21 -6.85 -1.45
C THR A 99 11.65 -6.97 -1.92
N SER A 100 12.48 -5.97 -1.60
CA SER A 100 13.92 -5.96 -1.92
C SER A 100 14.68 -7.19 -1.41
N ASP A 101 14.22 -7.82 -0.32
CA ASP A 101 14.82 -9.04 0.24
C ASP A 101 14.56 -10.32 -0.60
N MET A 102 13.77 -10.23 -1.68
CA MET A 102 13.44 -11.39 -2.54
C MET A 102 14.27 -11.47 -3.83
N VAL A 103 15.37 -10.70 -3.94
CA VAL A 103 16.31 -10.74 -5.06
C VAL A 103 17.69 -11.18 -4.60
#